data_AF-A0AAW7XMS7-F1
#
_entry.id   AF-A0AAW7XMS7-F1
#
_cell.length_a   1.000
_cell.length_b   1.000
_cell.length_c   1.000
_cell.angle_alpha   90.00
_cell.angle_beta   90.00
_cell.angle_gamma   90.00
#
_symmetry.space_group_name_H-M   'P 1'
#
loop_
_entity.id
_entity.type
_entity.pdbx_description
1 polymer ?
#
loop_
_entity_poly.entity_id
_entity_poly.type
_entity_poly.pdbx_seq_one_letter_code
_entity_poly.pdbx_strand_id
1 'polypeptide(L)'
;QKYQLNLWFEAFSDRLYTDEGRLKPRKQPNAVHQSFDRIEQLVVELSEQGTLTTETGNHLAVHGDTICVLGDVSNYLVAVK
;
A
#
# COMPACT_ATOMS: atom_id res chain seq x y z
N GLN A 1 24.83 -5.24 -2.59
CA GLN A 1 25.15 -3.98 -3.30
C GLN A 1 25.99 -4.21 -4.58
N LYS A 2 25.60 -5.16 -5.46
CA LYS A 2 26.40 -5.48 -6.67
C LYS A 2 26.54 -4.30 -7.64
N TYR A 3 25.53 -3.43 -7.71
CA TYR A 3 25.43 -2.37 -8.71
C TYR A 3 25.62 -0.94 -8.14
N GLN A 4 25.91 -0.82 -6.84
CA GLN A 4 26.10 0.49 -6.17
C GLN A 4 24.92 1.48 -6.37
N LEU A 5 23.70 0.95 -6.49
CA LEU A 5 22.48 1.75 -6.54
C LEU A 5 21.86 1.85 -5.15
N ASN A 6 21.41 3.05 -4.81
CA ASN A 6 20.51 3.26 -3.68
C ASN A 6 19.10 2.82 -4.10
N LEU A 7 18.47 2.01 -3.26
CA LEU A 7 17.12 1.52 -3.49
C LEU A 7 16.19 2.21 -2.50
N TRP A 8 14.99 2.53 -2.98
CA TRP A 8 13.87 2.97 -2.17
C TRP A 8 12.73 2.00 -2.46
N PHE A 9 12.21 1.35 -1.43
CA PHE A 9 11.12 0.41 -1.54
C PHE A 9 9.79 1.16 -1.53
N GLU A 10 8.91 0.88 -2.48
CA GLU A 10 7.63 1.56 -2.64
C GLU A 10 6.48 0.66 -2.15
N ALA A 11 5.65 1.21 -1.26
CA ALA A 11 4.37 0.65 -0.87
C ALA A 11 3.21 1.41 -1.55
N PHE A 12 2.03 0.80 -1.64
CA PHE A 12 0.89 1.35 -2.38
C PHE A 12 -0.33 1.49 -1.45
N SER A 13 -0.83 2.71 -1.27
CA SER A 13 -1.90 3.00 -0.30
C SER A 13 -3.28 2.54 -0.73
N ASP A 14 -3.47 2.23 -2.01
CA ASP A 14 -4.77 1.89 -2.60
C ASP A 14 -4.85 0.43 -3.07
N ARG A 15 -3.84 -0.40 -2.80
CA ARG A 15 -3.77 -1.77 -3.33
C ARG A 15 -3.94 -2.80 -2.23
N LEU A 16 -4.70 -3.85 -2.54
CA LEU A 16 -4.76 -5.03 -1.69
C LEU A 16 -3.52 -5.89 -1.89
N TYR A 17 -2.90 -6.31 -0.78
CA TYR A 17 -1.76 -7.21 -0.77
C TYR A 17 -2.19 -8.65 -0.51
N THR A 18 -1.51 -9.61 -1.12
CA THR A 18 -1.61 -11.04 -0.79
C THR A 18 -0.83 -11.33 0.50
N ASP A 19 -1.01 -12.52 1.07
CA ASP A 19 -0.29 -12.95 2.28
C ASP A 19 1.23 -13.05 2.06
N GLU A 20 1.67 -13.15 0.81
CA GLU A 20 3.08 -13.14 0.41
C GLU A 20 3.63 -11.73 0.14
N GLY A 21 2.86 -10.68 0.45
CA GLY A 21 3.29 -9.29 0.28
C GLY A 21 3.31 -8.82 -1.18
N ARG A 22 2.61 -9.51 -2.08
CA ARG A 22 2.47 -9.07 -3.49
C ARG A 22 1.20 -8.28 -3.68
N LEU A 23 1.17 -7.37 -4.66
CA LEU A 23 -0.06 -6.68 -5.03
C LEU A 23 -1.03 -7.65 -5.72
N LYS A 24 -2.28 -7.68 -5.26
CA LYS A 24 -3.36 -8.43 -5.90
C LYS A 24 -3.57 -7.95 -7.34
N PRO A 25 -3.66 -8.84 -8.35
CA PRO A 25 -3.85 -8.44 -9.74
C PRO A 25 -5.10 -7.59 -9.95
N ARG A 26 -4.99 -6.48 -10.70
CA ARG A 26 -6.09 -5.50 -10.89
C ARG A 26 -7.41 -6.08 -11.42
N LYS A 27 -7.35 -7.19 -12.16
CA LYS A 27 -8.54 -7.86 -12.71
C LYS A 27 -9.30 -8.69 -11.67
N GLN A 28 -8.74 -8.87 -10.47
CA GLN A 28 -9.38 -9.61 -9.40
C GLN A 28 -10.25 -8.67 -8.53
N PRO A 29 -11.32 -9.19 -7.94
CA PRO A 29 -12.15 -8.41 -7.02
C PRO A 29 -11.33 -7.80 -5.88
N ASN A 30 -11.68 -6.57 -5.50
CA ASN A 30 -11.10 -5.82 -4.38
C ASN A 30 -9.58 -5.55 -4.50
N ALA A 31 -8.99 -5.70 -5.69
CA ALA A 31 -7.56 -5.47 -5.91
C ALA A 31 -7.12 -4.00 -5.76
N VAL A 32 -8.08 -3.08 -5.79
CA VAL A 32 -7.91 -1.64 -5.56
C VAL A 32 -8.95 -1.20 -4.53
N HIS A 33 -8.51 -0.55 -3.47
CA HIS A 33 -9.35 0.04 -2.45
C HIS A 33 -10.02 1.31 -3.00
N GLN A 34 -11.34 1.38 -2.88
CA GLN A 34 -12.11 2.57 -3.28
C GLN A 34 -12.60 3.40 -2.08
N SER A 35 -12.54 2.82 -0.88
CA SER A 35 -12.91 3.48 0.38
C SER A 35 -11.74 4.32 0.87
N PHE A 36 -12.02 5.60 1.17
CA PHE A 36 -11.05 6.50 1.77
C PHE A 36 -10.55 5.98 3.12
N ASP A 37 -11.46 5.57 4.00
CA ASP A 37 -11.12 5.03 5.32
C ASP A 37 -10.16 3.84 5.23
N ARG A 38 -10.34 3.00 4.21
CA ARG A 38 -9.45 1.85 4.00
C ARG A 38 -8.06 2.26 3.53
N ILE A 39 -7.98 3.27 2.67
CA ILE A 39 -6.72 3.83 2.18
C ILE A 39 -5.99 4.51 3.35
N GLU A 40 -6.68 5.33 4.13
CA GLU A 40 -6.13 6.02 5.31
C GLU A 40 -5.60 5.00 6.33
N GLN A 41 -6.37 3.96 6.64
CA GLN A 41 -5.93 2.89 7.53
C GLN A 41 -4.65 2.23 7.02
N LEU A 42 -4.56 1.90 5.72
CA LEU A 42 -3.36 1.29 5.16
C LEU A 42 -2.16 2.24 5.19
N VAL A 43 -2.36 3.55 4.98
CA VAL A 43 -1.30 4.55 5.12
C VAL A 43 -0.75 4.55 6.55
N VAL A 44 -1.63 4.53 7.56
CA VAL A 44 -1.24 4.48 8.98
C VAL A 44 -0.50 3.18 9.33
N GLU A 45 -1.00 2.03 8.85
CA GLU A 45 -0.32 0.74 9.04
C GLU A 45 1.10 0.76 8.45
N LEU A 46 1.26 1.33 7.25
CA LEU A 46 2.56 1.41 6.57
C LEU A 46 3.50 2.42 7.24
N SER A 47 3.02 3.61 7.59
CA SER A 47 3.85 4.72 8.06
C SER A 47 4.20 4.64 9.54
N GLU A 48 3.28 4.16 10.38
CA GLU A 48 3.47 4.14 11.84
C GLU A 48 3.85 2.76 12.36
N GLN A 49 3.36 1.69 11.73
CA GLN A 49 3.49 0.33 12.26
C GLN A 49 4.47 -0.53 11.45
N GLY A 50 4.78 -0.13 10.20
CA GLY A 50 5.57 -0.97 9.29
C GLY A 50 4.85 -2.28 8.95
N THR A 51 3.51 -2.25 8.90
CA THR A 51 2.69 -3.42 8.57
C THR A 51 1.65 -3.08 7.50
N LEU A 52 0.94 -4.10 7.02
CA LEU A 52 -0.29 -3.95 6.24
C LEU A 52 -1.25 -5.09 6.53
N THR A 53 -2.54 -4.86 6.39
CA THR A 53 -3.54 -5.95 6.35
C THR A 53 -3.66 -6.55 4.93
N THR A 54 -3.51 -7.87 4.84
CA THR A 54 -3.54 -8.65 3.59
C THR A 54 -4.96 -9.05 3.18
N GLU A 55 -5.10 -9.74 2.04
CA GLU A 55 -6.39 -10.20 1.51
C GLU A 55 -7.15 -11.19 2.39
N THR A 56 -6.45 -11.88 3.30
CA THR A 56 -7.07 -12.80 4.28
C THR A 56 -7.31 -12.13 5.63
N GLY A 57 -6.90 -10.87 5.80
CA GLY A 57 -7.00 -10.12 7.05
C GLY A 57 -5.78 -10.25 7.96
N ASN A 58 -4.71 -10.90 7.53
CA ASN A 58 -3.48 -11.01 8.32
C ASN A 58 -2.71 -9.68 8.34
N HIS A 59 -2.03 -9.39 9.45
CA HIS A 59 -1.06 -8.30 9.51
C HIS A 59 0.31 -8.81 9.05
N LEU A 60 0.81 -8.27 7.94
CA LEU A 60 2.10 -8.59 7.38
C LEU A 60 3.08 -7.45 7.63
N ALA A 61 4.23 -7.75 8.24
CA ALA A 61 5.32 -6.78 8.39
C ALA A 61 5.95 -6.50 7.02
N VAL A 62 6.13 -5.22 6.70
CA VAL A 62 6.69 -4.76 5.43
C VAL A 62 7.63 -3.58 5.63
N HIS A 63 8.53 -3.37 4.68
CA HIS A 63 9.40 -2.21 4.64
C HIS A 63 9.14 -1.44 3.35
N GLY A 64 8.70 -0.19 3.49
CA GLY A 64 8.58 0.78 2.40
C GLY A 64 9.23 2.10 2.82
N ASP A 65 10.12 2.61 1.97
CA ASP A 65 10.72 3.93 2.14
C ASP A 65 9.80 5.04 1.58
N THR A 66 8.89 4.66 0.69
CA THR A 66 7.93 5.57 0.04
C THR A 66 6.54 4.94 -0.02
N ILE A 67 5.51 5.79 -0.03
CA ILE A 67 4.12 5.38 -0.22
C ILE A 67 3.57 6.06 -1.48
N CYS A 68 3.17 5.25 -2.45
CA CYS A 68 2.53 5.67 -3.68
C CYS A 68 1.05 6.00 -3.43
N VAL A 69 0.62 7.19 -3.86
CA VAL A 69 -0.79 7.63 -3.81
C VAL A 69 -1.22 7.97 -5.24
N LEU A 70 -2.34 7.41 -5.70
CA LEU A 70 -2.84 7.63 -7.05
C LEU A 70 -3.57 8.98 -7.16
N GLY A 71 -3.07 9.90 -7.99
CA GLY A 71 -3.54 11.28 -8.04
C GLY A 71 -4.84 11.56 -8.80
N ASP A 72 -5.44 10.58 -9.48
CA ASP A 72 -6.47 10.83 -10.52
C ASP A 72 -7.88 10.33 -10.16
N VAL A 73 -8.22 10.34 -8.88
CA VAL A 73 -9.63 10.21 -8.47
C VAL A 73 -9.89 11.25 -7.41
N SER A 74 -11.01 11.95 -7.53
CA SER A 74 -11.46 13.06 -6.68
C SER A 74 -11.44 12.79 -5.17
N ASN A 75 -11.21 11.55 -4.73
CA ASN A 75 -11.11 11.12 -3.33
C ASN A 75 -9.68 11.06 -2.76
N TYR A 76 -8.60 11.05 -3.56
CA TYR A 76 -7.24 10.73 -3.06
C TYR A 76 -6.47 11.94 -2.53
N LEU A 77 -6.82 13.16 -2.94
CA LEU A 77 -6.10 14.38 -2.53
C LEU A 77 -6.29 14.73 -1.03
N VAL A 78 -7.30 14.16 -0.37
CA VAL A 78 -7.55 14.39 1.06
C VAL A 78 -6.61 13.57 1.93
N ALA A 79 -6.09 12.43 1.45
CA ALA A 79 -5.22 11.53 2.23
C ALA A 79 -3.76 12.03 2.36
N VAL A 80 -3.40 13.13 1.69
CA VAL A 80 -2.02 13.66 1.61
C VAL A 80 -1.84 14.94 2.44
N LYS A 81 -2.78 15.26 3.33
CA LYS A 81 -2.69 16.40 4.26
C LYS A 81 -2.32 15.95 5.65
#